data_AF-A0A9J9GIU2-F1
#
_entry.id   AF-A0A9J9GIU2-F1
#
_cell.length_a   1.000
_cell.length_b   1.000
_cell.length_c   1.000
_cell.angle_alpha   90.00
_cell.angle_beta   90.00
_cell.angle_gamma   90.00
#
_symmetry.space_group_name_H-M   'P 1'
#
loop_
_entity.id
_entity.type
_entity.pdbx_description
1 polymer ?
#
loop_
_entity_poly.entity_id
_entity_poly.type
_entity_poly.pdbx_seq_one_letter_code
_entity_poly.pdbx_strand_id
1 'polypeptide(L)'
;MSTPIKRLEIIKNAIELEDDDIILSQLARLRSEAFDDELLAIVTALENQNYTAAMAAITAWLQSQRAMTQWRDPQVAASKLELRALEERLRDLIDRRNARVQQLDEFNDLYFSRLGPLMSQILQLRKTLAELNLRRQQAEARRREEDYRRCQQYMSQAVEVLATLTQRWRELPADSVQAADARKLLQQQSDLIANLLAEAQELERGLTREEEEEPARQARDEANEEYEKYREQHHDAEVRLRKGKALSEEDQNELKRLWRQASKLCHPDLVADDLKDEANTMMVQLNQAKQRGDVKAIRSLVARLQQGFEPIMASDRLNDLERIRKKMAQVREQIDTLVSELAELEKEESWLLVSTLNNMESYFTQQEKALREVRTALELQVNEAQLDSAA
;
A
#
# COMPACT_ATOMS: atom_id res chain seq x y z
N MET A 1 -13.26 -39.70 16.64
CA MET A 1 -13.69 -40.84 17.48
C MET A 1 -14.40 -41.83 16.56
N SER A 2 -14.08 -43.12 16.62
CA SER A 2 -14.72 -44.12 15.75
C SER A 2 -16.21 -44.24 16.06
N THR A 3 -17.02 -44.48 15.02
CA THR A 3 -18.49 -44.59 15.05
C THR A 3 -19.01 -45.60 16.09
N PRO A 4 -18.38 -46.77 16.30
CA PRO A 4 -18.84 -47.78 17.27
C PRO A 4 -18.70 -47.35 18.74
N ILE A 5 -17.66 -46.56 19.09
CA ILE A 5 -17.42 -46.10 20.46
C ILE A 5 -18.59 -45.27 20.97
N LYS A 6 -19.04 -44.29 20.17
CA LYS A 6 -20.17 -43.42 20.54
C LYS A 6 -21.47 -44.21 20.70
N ARG A 7 -21.71 -45.21 19.86
CA ARG A 7 -22.92 -46.06 19.93
C ARG A 7 -22.93 -46.91 21.19
N LEU A 8 -21.80 -47.51 21.53
CA LEU A 8 -21.68 -48.32 22.74
C LEU A 8 -21.78 -47.48 24.01
N GLU A 9 -21.30 -46.23 24.01
CA GLU A 9 -21.54 -45.31 25.12
C GLU A 9 -23.02 -44.92 25.28
N ILE A 10 -23.75 -44.73 24.16
CA ILE A 10 -25.20 -44.48 24.19
C ILE A 10 -25.95 -45.71 24.70
N ILE A 11 -25.63 -46.91 24.21
CA ILE A 11 -26.28 -48.17 24.65
C ILE A 11 -25.99 -48.42 26.13
N LYS A 12 -24.75 -48.19 26.59
CA LYS A 12 -24.39 -48.31 28.01
C LYS A 12 -25.26 -47.40 28.89
N ASN A 13 -25.37 -46.13 28.53
CA ASN A 13 -26.19 -45.18 29.28
C ASN A 13 -27.69 -45.52 29.21
N ALA A 14 -28.17 -46.03 28.07
CA ALA A 14 -29.55 -46.46 27.92
C ALA A 14 -29.88 -47.68 28.82
N ILE A 15 -28.94 -48.61 28.99
CA ILE A 15 -29.08 -49.72 29.95
C ILE A 15 -29.10 -49.20 31.40
N GLU A 16 -28.27 -48.20 31.73
CA GLU A 16 -28.28 -47.56 33.07
C GLU A 16 -29.58 -46.79 33.36
N LEU A 17 -30.26 -46.30 32.31
CA LEU A 17 -31.52 -45.56 32.39
C LEU A 17 -32.76 -46.44 32.16
N GLU A 18 -32.57 -47.76 31.97
CA GLU A 18 -33.64 -48.73 31.69
C GLU A 18 -34.49 -48.37 30.44
N ASP A 19 -33.86 -47.73 29.43
CA ASP A 19 -34.51 -47.28 28.19
C ASP A 19 -34.27 -48.27 27.03
N ASP A 20 -35.18 -49.24 26.89
CA ASP A 20 -35.13 -50.28 25.86
C ASP A 20 -35.27 -49.73 24.42
N ASP A 21 -35.99 -48.63 24.22
CA ASP A 21 -36.24 -48.05 22.89
C ASP A 21 -34.94 -47.50 22.29
N ILE A 22 -34.13 -46.83 23.11
CA ILE A 22 -32.83 -46.33 22.70
C ILE A 22 -31.88 -47.50 22.38
N ILE A 23 -31.89 -48.55 23.20
CA ILE A 23 -31.04 -49.74 22.99
C ILE A 23 -31.34 -50.38 21.62
N LEU A 24 -32.62 -50.63 21.32
CA LEU A 24 -33.03 -51.25 20.05
C LEU A 24 -32.67 -50.38 18.84
N SER A 25 -32.84 -49.06 18.94
CA SER A 25 -32.50 -48.11 17.87
C SER A 25 -31.00 -48.13 17.52
N GLN A 26 -30.14 -48.26 18.53
CA GLN A 26 -28.70 -48.27 18.35
C GLN A 26 -28.18 -49.66 17.99
N LEU A 27 -28.79 -50.74 18.51
CA LEU A 27 -28.44 -52.13 18.19
C LEU A 27 -28.56 -52.42 16.69
N ALA A 28 -29.64 -51.95 16.06
CA ALA A 28 -29.86 -52.11 14.62
C ALA A 28 -28.71 -51.54 13.77
N ARG A 29 -28.11 -50.43 14.22
CA ARG A 29 -26.99 -49.77 13.55
C ARG A 29 -25.65 -50.38 13.94
N LEU A 30 -25.49 -50.77 15.20
CA LEU A 30 -24.30 -51.46 15.68
C LEU A 30 -24.09 -52.79 14.94
N ARG A 31 -25.17 -53.51 14.61
CA ARG A 31 -25.13 -54.76 13.84
C ARG A 31 -24.52 -54.60 12.45
N SER A 32 -24.72 -53.45 11.80
CA SER A 32 -24.10 -53.15 10.50
C SER A 32 -22.63 -52.70 10.60
N GLU A 33 -22.15 -52.42 11.82
CA GLU A 33 -20.83 -51.87 12.08
C GLU A 33 -19.91 -52.83 12.88
N ALA A 34 -20.45 -53.96 13.38
CA ALA A 34 -19.72 -54.96 14.15
C ALA A 34 -19.01 -55.95 13.21
N PHE A 35 -17.69 -55.80 13.08
CA PHE A 35 -16.85 -56.65 12.21
C PHE A 35 -15.75 -57.39 12.99
N ASP A 36 -15.53 -57.07 14.26
CA ASP A 36 -14.65 -57.78 15.18
C ASP A 36 -15.44 -58.73 16.08
N ASP A 37 -14.81 -59.83 16.47
CA ASP A 37 -15.42 -60.89 17.29
C ASP A 37 -15.91 -60.35 18.64
N GLU A 38 -15.27 -59.29 19.18
CA GLU A 38 -15.66 -58.65 20.43
C GLU A 38 -16.94 -57.80 20.29
N LEU A 39 -17.11 -57.00 19.21
CA LEU A 39 -18.38 -56.29 18.99
C LEU A 39 -19.51 -57.25 18.61
N LEU A 40 -19.21 -58.32 17.87
CA LEU A 40 -20.20 -59.36 17.56
C LEU A 40 -20.71 -60.05 18.83
N ALA A 41 -19.83 -60.30 19.81
CA ALA A 41 -20.22 -60.82 21.12
C ALA A 41 -21.13 -59.83 21.89
N ILE A 42 -20.85 -58.53 21.80
CA ILE A 42 -21.69 -57.47 22.40
C ILE A 42 -23.07 -57.42 21.72
N VAL A 43 -23.11 -57.44 20.39
CA VAL A 43 -24.37 -57.46 19.63
C VAL A 43 -25.19 -58.69 20.00
N THR A 44 -24.57 -59.86 20.08
CA THR A 44 -25.23 -61.12 20.48
C THR A 44 -25.77 -61.06 21.91
N ALA A 45 -25.05 -60.43 22.85
CA ALA A 45 -25.51 -60.26 24.22
C ALA A 45 -26.72 -59.30 24.31
N LEU A 46 -26.72 -58.23 23.52
CA LEU A 46 -27.84 -57.28 23.42
C LEU A 46 -29.07 -57.90 22.73
N GLU A 47 -28.87 -58.68 21.67
CA GLU A 47 -29.96 -59.39 20.96
C GLU A 47 -30.64 -60.44 21.86
N ASN A 48 -29.87 -61.12 22.72
CA ASN A 48 -30.40 -62.09 23.68
C ASN A 48 -30.96 -61.44 24.97
N GLN A 49 -31.09 -60.11 25.02
CA GLN A 49 -31.53 -59.33 26.19
C GLN A 49 -30.72 -59.63 27.47
N ASN A 50 -29.50 -60.14 27.31
CA ASN A 50 -28.61 -60.43 28.43
C ASN A 50 -27.81 -59.17 28.78
N TYR A 51 -28.52 -58.18 29.32
CA TYR A 51 -27.98 -56.85 29.56
C TYR A 51 -26.84 -56.82 30.57
N THR A 52 -26.77 -57.77 31.50
CA THR A 52 -25.64 -57.91 32.44
C THR A 52 -24.37 -58.33 31.72
N ALA A 53 -24.44 -59.33 30.84
CA ALA A 53 -23.31 -59.73 30.00
C ALA A 53 -22.94 -58.64 28.98
N ALA A 54 -23.94 -57.97 28.38
CA ALA A 54 -23.72 -56.86 27.47
C ALA A 54 -23.01 -55.69 28.15
N MET A 55 -23.43 -55.29 29.36
CA MET A 55 -22.78 -54.21 30.11
C MET A 55 -21.33 -54.54 30.47
N ALA A 56 -21.05 -55.78 30.87
CA ALA A 56 -19.68 -56.23 31.15
C ALA A 56 -18.81 -56.21 29.90
N ALA A 57 -19.32 -56.73 28.77
CA ALA A 57 -18.61 -56.78 27.50
C ALA A 57 -18.40 -55.36 26.90
N ILE A 58 -19.41 -54.50 26.95
CA ILE A 58 -19.32 -53.09 26.53
C ILE A 58 -18.29 -52.35 27.39
N THR A 59 -18.30 -52.57 28.70
CA THR A 59 -17.34 -51.91 29.61
C THR A 59 -15.92 -52.40 29.35
N ALA A 60 -15.72 -53.71 29.15
CA ALA A 60 -14.42 -54.29 28.84
C ALA A 60 -13.89 -53.81 27.48
N TRP A 61 -14.74 -53.78 26.44
CA TRP A 61 -14.40 -53.28 25.12
C TRP A 61 -14.12 -51.78 25.16
N LEU A 62 -14.95 -50.96 25.83
CA LEU A 62 -14.64 -49.54 26.00
C LEU A 62 -13.36 -49.33 26.80
N GLN A 63 -13.01 -50.18 27.77
CA GLN A 63 -11.76 -50.10 28.51
C GLN A 63 -10.54 -50.55 27.69
N SER A 64 -10.65 -51.61 26.88
CA SER A 64 -9.60 -52.05 25.96
C SER A 64 -9.37 -51.00 24.86
N GLN A 65 -10.46 -50.44 24.34
CA GLN A 65 -10.41 -49.32 23.42
C GLN A 65 -9.89 -48.05 24.09
N ARG A 66 -10.17 -47.78 25.38
CA ARG A 66 -9.60 -46.66 26.17
C ARG A 66 -8.11 -46.84 26.45
N ALA A 67 -7.66 -48.07 26.69
CA ALA A 67 -6.24 -48.42 26.80
C ALA A 67 -5.52 -48.27 25.45
N MET A 68 -6.18 -48.60 24.34
CA MET A 68 -5.68 -48.40 22.99
C MET A 68 -5.78 -46.93 22.51
N THR A 69 -6.78 -46.16 22.96
CA THR A 69 -6.95 -44.72 22.66
C THR A 69 -6.11 -43.81 23.56
N GLN A 70 -5.58 -44.31 24.68
CA GLN A 70 -4.49 -43.64 25.40
C GLN A 70 -3.12 -43.82 24.73
N TRP A 71 -2.94 -44.80 23.83
CA TRP A 71 -1.81 -44.82 22.92
C TRP A 71 -2.07 -43.86 21.74
N ARG A 72 -2.20 -42.56 22.04
CA ARG A 72 -1.86 -41.54 21.05
C ARG A 72 -0.36 -41.65 20.87
N ASP A 73 0.09 -41.94 19.65
CA ASP A 73 1.51 -41.91 19.31
C ASP A 73 2.15 -40.65 19.95
N PRO A 74 3.07 -40.80 20.93
CA PRO A 74 3.70 -39.68 21.60
C PRO A 74 4.31 -38.69 20.60
N GLN A 75 4.71 -39.17 19.42
CA GLN A 75 5.23 -38.36 18.34
C GLN A 75 4.16 -37.46 17.70
N VAL A 76 2.94 -37.98 17.47
CA VAL A 76 1.81 -37.18 16.96
C VAL A 76 1.40 -36.13 18.00
N ALA A 77 1.35 -36.48 19.27
CA ALA A 77 1.04 -35.54 20.34
C ALA A 77 2.10 -34.41 20.43
N ALA A 78 3.38 -34.77 20.36
CA ALA A 78 4.49 -33.81 20.36
C ALA A 78 4.43 -32.87 19.13
N SER A 79 4.24 -33.41 17.91
CA SER A 79 4.15 -32.60 16.70
C SER A 79 2.91 -31.69 16.67
N LYS A 80 1.79 -32.08 17.30
CA LYS A 80 0.65 -31.17 17.49
C LYS A 80 0.96 -30.00 18.41
N LEU A 81 1.67 -30.25 19.52
CA LEU A 81 2.08 -29.17 20.42
C LEU A 81 3.03 -28.20 19.72
N GLU A 82 3.96 -28.73 18.92
CA GLU A 82 4.86 -27.91 18.11
C GLU A 82 4.11 -27.09 17.05
N LEU A 83 3.18 -27.71 16.32
CA LEU A 83 2.33 -27.01 15.36
C LEU A 83 1.52 -25.90 16.05
N ARG A 84 0.95 -26.16 17.23
CA ARG A 84 0.21 -25.17 18.01
C ARG A 84 1.10 -23.99 18.42
N ALA A 85 2.34 -24.24 18.84
CA ALA A 85 3.30 -23.19 19.17
C ALA A 85 3.67 -22.34 17.94
N LEU A 86 3.80 -22.97 16.76
CA LEU A 86 4.02 -22.26 15.50
C LEU A 86 2.81 -21.41 15.09
N GLU A 87 1.60 -21.95 15.21
CA GLU A 87 0.34 -21.23 14.94
C GLU A 87 0.18 -20.02 15.87
N GLU A 88 0.55 -20.15 17.16
CA GLU A 88 0.56 -19.04 18.12
C GLU A 88 1.59 -17.97 17.75
N ARG A 89 2.82 -18.37 17.38
CA ARG A 89 3.84 -17.45 16.90
C ARG A 89 3.41 -16.70 15.64
N LEU A 90 2.80 -17.40 14.69
CA LEU A 90 2.27 -16.82 13.46
C LEU A 90 1.20 -15.75 13.78
N ARG A 91 0.28 -16.07 14.67
CA ARG A 91 -0.76 -15.16 15.16
C ARG A 91 -0.18 -13.89 15.78
N ASP A 92 0.84 -14.01 16.63
CA ASP A 92 1.50 -12.85 17.24
C ASP A 92 2.21 -11.97 16.20
N LEU A 93 2.82 -12.56 15.17
CA LEU A 93 3.44 -11.80 14.08
C LEU A 93 2.41 -11.04 13.23
N ILE A 94 1.28 -11.68 12.90
CA ILE A 94 0.17 -11.03 12.20
C ILE A 94 -0.35 -9.84 13.01
N ASP A 95 -0.52 -10.00 14.33
CA ASP A 95 -0.96 -8.93 15.22
C ASP A 95 0.04 -7.77 15.24
N ARG A 96 1.34 -8.06 15.34
CA ARG A 96 2.40 -7.04 15.27
C ARG A 96 2.33 -6.28 13.94
N ARG A 97 2.27 -6.99 12.81
CA ARG A 97 2.16 -6.36 11.47
C ARG A 97 0.93 -5.45 11.39
N ASN A 98 -0.22 -5.95 11.79
CA ASN A 98 -1.47 -5.18 11.77
C ASN A 98 -1.41 -3.95 12.67
N ALA A 99 -0.76 -4.04 13.83
CA ALA A 99 -0.57 -2.88 14.71
C ALA A 99 0.33 -1.82 14.06
N ARG A 100 1.43 -2.22 13.41
CA ARG A 100 2.34 -1.28 12.71
C ARG A 100 1.65 -0.59 11.54
N VAL A 101 0.95 -1.37 10.69
CA VAL A 101 0.16 -0.83 9.57
C VAL A 101 -0.88 0.16 10.06
N GLN A 102 -1.57 -0.14 11.17
CA GLN A 102 -2.54 0.80 11.73
C GLN A 102 -1.89 2.11 12.21
N GLN A 103 -0.72 2.06 12.83
CA GLN A 103 -0.02 3.28 13.25
C GLN A 103 0.38 4.14 12.05
N LEU A 104 0.81 3.52 10.95
CA LEU A 104 1.09 4.20 9.68
C LEU A 104 -0.19 4.82 9.09
N ASP A 105 -1.29 4.07 9.04
CA ASP A 105 -2.59 4.57 8.57
C ASP A 105 -3.05 5.77 9.39
N GLU A 106 -2.93 5.70 10.72
CA GLU A 106 -3.31 6.80 11.64
C GLU A 106 -2.46 8.06 11.42
N PHE A 107 -1.15 7.89 11.25
CA PHE A 107 -0.27 9.00 10.94
C PHE A 107 -0.60 9.62 9.58
N ASN A 108 -0.86 8.78 8.56
CA ASN A 108 -1.23 9.24 7.23
C ASN A 108 -2.56 9.99 7.23
N ASP A 109 -3.58 9.49 7.94
CA ASP A 109 -4.86 10.17 8.10
C ASP A 109 -4.69 11.57 8.75
N LEU A 110 -3.81 11.67 9.76
CA LEU A 110 -3.47 12.95 10.38
C LEU A 110 -2.70 13.88 9.43
N TYR A 111 -1.75 13.34 8.68
CA TYR A 111 -1.00 14.08 7.66
C TYR A 111 -1.95 14.66 6.60
N PHE A 112 -2.80 13.84 5.99
CA PHE A 112 -3.70 14.29 4.93
C PHE A 112 -4.76 15.26 5.47
N SER A 113 -5.25 15.05 6.69
CA SER A 113 -6.24 15.96 7.27
C SER A 113 -5.68 17.33 7.66
N ARG A 114 -4.45 17.40 8.18
CA ARG A 114 -3.85 18.66 8.67
C ARG A 114 -2.97 19.35 7.64
N LEU A 115 -2.05 18.61 7.03
CA LEU A 115 -1.02 19.15 6.13
C LEU A 115 -1.43 19.04 4.66
N GLY A 116 -2.31 18.10 4.32
CA GLY A 116 -2.77 17.84 2.96
C GLY A 116 -3.24 19.08 2.17
N PRO A 117 -4.11 19.93 2.74
CA PRO A 117 -4.55 21.15 2.07
C PRO A 117 -3.41 22.14 1.81
N LEU A 118 -2.48 22.30 2.77
CA LEU A 118 -1.34 23.20 2.63
C LEU A 118 -0.34 22.68 1.59
N MET A 119 -0.05 21.38 1.59
CA MET A 119 0.84 20.77 0.61
C MET A 119 0.25 20.86 -0.80
N SER A 120 -1.06 20.64 -0.96
CA SER A 120 -1.76 20.83 -2.24
C SER A 120 -1.60 22.26 -2.78
N GLN A 121 -1.68 23.27 -1.91
CA GLN A 121 -1.43 24.67 -2.27
C GLN A 121 0.03 24.91 -2.68
N ILE A 122 1.00 24.36 -1.94
CA ILE A 122 2.43 24.49 -2.24
C ILE A 122 2.76 23.87 -3.61
N LEU A 123 2.28 22.67 -3.88
CA LEU A 123 2.51 22.01 -5.17
C LEU A 123 1.84 22.76 -6.32
N GLN A 124 0.63 23.29 -6.11
CA GLN A 124 -0.03 24.15 -7.10
C GLN A 124 0.78 25.43 -7.40
N LEU A 125 1.36 26.06 -6.37
CA LEU A 125 2.21 27.25 -6.54
C LEU A 125 3.50 26.91 -7.28
N ARG A 126 4.16 25.78 -6.95
CA ARG A 126 5.35 25.31 -7.67
C ARG A 126 5.06 25.04 -9.15
N LYS A 127 3.94 24.36 -9.44
CA LYS A 127 3.43 24.18 -10.80
C LYS A 127 3.27 25.52 -11.52
N THR A 128 2.58 26.47 -10.88
CA THR A 128 2.33 27.79 -11.46
C THR A 128 3.63 28.54 -11.74
N LEU A 129 4.59 28.49 -10.80
CA LEU A 129 5.89 29.14 -10.95
C LEU A 129 6.71 28.52 -12.10
N ALA A 130 6.72 27.19 -12.23
CA ALA A 130 7.39 26.51 -13.33
C ALA A 130 6.78 26.87 -14.69
N GLU A 131 5.45 26.97 -14.77
CA GLU A 131 4.74 27.44 -15.98
C GLU A 131 5.10 28.89 -16.33
N LEU A 132 5.18 29.78 -15.35
CA LEU A 132 5.58 31.17 -15.56
C LEU A 132 7.04 31.29 -16.01
N ASN A 133 7.94 30.54 -15.40
CA ASN A 133 9.36 30.52 -15.77
C ASN A 133 9.56 30.03 -17.20
N LEU A 134 8.86 28.97 -17.61
CA LEU A 134 8.91 28.48 -18.98
C LEU A 134 8.39 29.52 -19.97
N ARG A 135 7.27 30.18 -19.67
CA ARG A 135 6.72 31.25 -20.52
C ARG A 135 7.70 32.42 -20.66
N ARG A 136 8.37 32.80 -19.56
CA ARG A 136 9.38 33.86 -19.56
C ARG A 136 10.56 33.49 -20.48
N GLN A 137 11.11 32.29 -20.33
CA GLN A 137 12.22 31.84 -21.19
C GLN A 137 11.82 31.81 -22.68
N GLN A 138 10.63 31.31 -23.00
CA GLN A 138 10.11 31.31 -24.38
C GLN A 138 9.95 32.74 -24.93
N ALA A 139 9.50 33.68 -24.11
CA ALA A 139 9.38 35.08 -24.51
C ALA A 139 10.75 35.73 -24.74
N GLU A 140 11.73 35.45 -23.87
CA GLU A 140 13.11 35.92 -24.03
C GLU A 140 13.77 35.32 -25.29
N ALA A 141 13.58 34.02 -25.56
CA ALA A 141 14.08 33.36 -26.76
C ALA A 141 13.51 34.00 -28.04
N ARG A 142 12.18 34.24 -28.08
CA ARG A 142 11.52 34.94 -29.20
C ARG A 142 12.06 36.34 -29.41
N ARG A 143 12.25 37.12 -28.33
CA ARG A 143 12.84 38.47 -28.41
C ARG A 143 14.25 38.43 -29.00
N ARG A 144 15.10 37.51 -28.55
CA ARG A 144 16.46 37.32 -29.11
C ARG A 144 16.43 36.95 -30.58
N GLU A 145 15.51 36.08 -31.00
CA GLU A 145 15.34 35.69 -32.41
C GLU A 145 14.93 36.88 -33.27
N GLU A 146 14.01 37.72 -32.78
CA GLU A 146 13.59 38.96 -33.45
C GLU A 146 14.75 39.96 -33.56
N ASP A 147 15.51 40.17 -32.49
CA ASP A 147 16.66 41.08 -32.49
C ASP A 147 17.77 40.59 -33.42
N TYR A 148 18.04 39.28 -33.44
CA TYR A 148 18.98 38.68 -34.40
C TYR A 148 18.54 38.92 -35.85
N ARG A 149 17.26 38.71 -36.16
CA ARG A 149 16.70 39.00 -37.49
C ARG A 149 16.82 40.48 -37.86
N ARG A 150 16.57 41.39 -36.93
CA ARG A 150 16.75 42.84 -37.15
C ARG A 150 18.23 43.17 -37.40
N CYS A 151 19.14 42.60 -36.63
CA CYS A 151 20.58 42.78 -36.82
C CYS A 151 21.03 42.29 -38.21
N GLN A 152 20.53 41.14 -38.67
CA GLN A 152 20.78 40.64 -40.02
C GLN A 152 20.28 41.61 -41.12
N GLN A 153 19.10 42.22 -40.93
CA GLN A 153 18.57 43.22 -41.86
C GLN A 153 19.39 44.51 -41.88
N TYR A 154 19.83 45.01 -40.72
CA TYR A 154 20.71 46.17 -40.66
C TYR A 154 22.06 45.89 -41.30
N MET A 155 22.59 44.69 -41.09
CA MET A 155 23.85 44.26 -41.69
C MET A 155 23.76 44.17 -43.21
N SER A 156 22.66 43.63 -43.77
CA SER A 156 22.48 43.59 -45.23
C SER A 156 22.40 44.99 -45.84
N GLN A 157 21.63 45.91 -45.23
CA GLN A 157 21.57 47.32 -45.65
C GLN A 157 22.93 47.99 -45.55
N ALA A 158 23.69 47.74 -44.48
CA ALA A 158 25.01 48.31 -44.29
C ALA A 158 26.01 47.83 -45.37
N VAL A 159 25.93 46.57 -45.78
CA VAL A 159 26.73 45.99 -46.87
C VAL A 159 26.34 46.57 -48.23
N GLU A 160 25.04 46.79 -48.49
CA GLU A 160 24.57 47.47 -49.71
C GLU A 160 25.12 48.90 -49.79
N VAL A 161 25.05 49.66 -48.68
CA VAL A 161 25.65 50.99 -48.59
C VAL A 161 27.16 50.94 -48.85
N LEU A 162 27.87 49.99 -48.25
CA LEU A 162 29.31 49.81 -48.50
C LEU A 162 29.61 49.55 -49.99
N ALA A 163 28.79 48.73 -50.66
CA ALA A 163 28.94 48.46 -52.08
C ALA A 163 28.74 49.72 -52.93
N THR A 164 27.70 50.52 -52.65
CA THR A 164 27.45 51.79 -53.37
C THR A 164 28.57 52.82 -53.15
N LEU A 165 29.05 52.96 -51.91
CA LEU A 165 30.19 53.83 -51.57
C LEU A 165 31.47 53.36 -52.28
N THR A 166 31.68 52.05 -52.39
CA THR A 166 32.86 51.46 -53.05
C THR A 166 32.83 51.74 -54.54
N GLN A 167 31.66 51.61 -55.19
CA GLN A 167 31.50 51.94 -56.60
C GLN A 167 31.77 53.43 -56.85
N ARG A 168 31.16 54.32 -56.06
CA ARG A 168 31.35 55.77 -56.19
C ARG A 168 32.82 56.19 -55.96
N TRP A 169 33.51 55.56 -55.01
CA TRP A 169 34.93 55.81 -54.77
C TRP A 169 35.81 55.42 -55.97
N ARG A 170 35.49 54.31 -56.67
CA ARG A 170 36.22 53.86 -57.87
C ARG A 170 36.09 54.82 -59.06
N GLU A 171 35.01 55.59 -59.12
CA GLU A 171 34.76 56.58 -60.18
C GLU A 171 35.48 57.92 -59.92
N LEU A 172 36.05 58.13 -58.73
CA LEU A 172 36.74 59.37 -58.35
C LEU A 172 38.25 59.33 -58.70
N PRO A 173 38.85 60.47 -59.08
CA PRO A 173 40.30 60.57 -59.27
C PRO A 173 41.05 60.30 -57.96
N ALA A 174 42.08 59.45 -58.01
CA ALA A 174 42.79 58.94 -56.83
C ALA A 174 43.40 60.04 -55.93
N ASP A 175 43.81 61.16 -56.53
CA ASP A 175 44.46 62.28 -55.85
C ASP A 175 43.50 63.40 -55.42
N SER A 176 42.18 63.19 -55.58
CA SER A 176 41.17 64.17 -55.20
C SER A 176 40.88 64.16 -53.70
N VAL A 177 40.58 65.34 -53.13
CA VAL A 177 40.08 65.47 -51.76
C VAL A 177 38.81 64.64 -51.54
N GLN A 178 37.96 64.56 -52.58
CA GLN A 178 36.73 63.77 -52.58
C GLN A 178 37.00 62.26 -52.44
N ALA A 179 38.09 61.75 -53.02
CA ALA A 179 38.50 60.35 -52.87
C ALA A 179 38.99 60.05 -51.44
N ALA A 180 39.65 61.01 -50.77
CA ALA A 180 40.06 60.87 -49.37
C ALA A 180 38.84 60.83 -48.42
N ASP A 181 37.86 61.71 -48.63
CA ASP A 181 36.60 61.72 -47.85
C ASP A 181 35.80 60.42 -48.06
N ALA A 182 35.73 59.93 -49.30
CA ALA A 182 35.07 58.66 -49.61
C ALA A 182 35.75 57.46 -48.93
N ARG A 183 37.09 57.43 -48.82
CA ARG A 183 37.79 56.39 -48.03
C ARG A 183 37.43 56.44 -46.55
N LYS A 184 37.28 57.63 -45.96
CA LYS A 184 36.87 57.78 -44.57
C LYS A 184 35.45 57.24 -44.34
N LEU A 185 34.52 57.53 -45.25
CA LEU A 185 33.16 56.97 -45.20
C LEU A 185 33.15 55.45 -45.36
N LEU A 186 33.98 54.90 -46.26
CA LEU A 186 34.14 53.45 -46.41
C LEU A 186 34.68 52.79 -45.14
N GLN A 187 35.64 53.41 -44.46
CA GLN A 187 36.16 52.92 -43.19
C GLN A 187 35.06 52.92 -42.11
N GLN A 188 34.35 54.04 -41.95
CA GLN A 188 33.24 54.14 -40.99
C GLN A 188 32.15 53.10 -41.24
N GLN A 189 31.81 52.86 -42.51
CA GLN A 189 30.83 51.84 -42.88
C GLN A 189 31.35 50.43 -42.59
N SER A 190 32.63 50.17 -42.82
CA SER A 190 33.27 48.88 -42.50
C SER A 190 33.30 48.63 -40.99
N ASP A 191 33.59 49.66 -40.19
CA ASP A 191 33.57 49.58 -38.71
C ASP A 191 32.15 49.30 -38.19
N LEU A 192 31.12 49.93 -38.78
CA LEU A 192 29.71 49.64 -38.45
C LEU A 192 29.36 48.17 -38.74
N ILE A 193 29.75 47.65 -39.90
CA ILE A 193 29.51 46.24 -40.26
C ILE A 193 30.23 45.31 -39.29
N ALA A 194 31.46 45.64 -38.88
CA ALA A 194 32.21 44.85 -37.90
C ALA A 194 31.49 44.80 -36.53
N ASN A 195 30.93 45.93 -36.08
CA ASN A 195 30.14 45.98 -34.85
C ASN A 195 28.85 45.15 -34.95
N LEU A 196 28.11 45.28 -36.05
CA LEU A 196 26.89 44.49 -36.30
C LEU A 196 27.20 42.98 -36.39
N LEU A 197 28.34 42.60 -36.97
CA LEU A 197 28.80 41.21 -36.98
C LEU A 197 29.10 40.70 -35.58
N ALA A 198 29.73 41.51 -34.72
CA ALA A 198 30.00 41.13 -33.34
C ALA A 198 28.69 40.95 -32.55
N GLU A 199 27.73 41.87 -32.70
CA GLU A 199 26.41 41.79 -32.08
C GLU A 199 25.61 40.58 -32.57
N ALA A 200 25.62 40.31 -33.89
CA ALA A 200 24.98 39.12 -34.45
C ALA A 200 25.59 37.82 -33.90
N GLN A 201 26.90 37.73 -33.76
CA GLN A 201 27.57 36.57 -33.18
C GLN A 201 27.20 36.35 -31.70
N GLU A 202 27.02 37.43 -30.94
CA GLU A 202 26.59 37.35 -29.54
C GLU A 202 25.14 36.84 -29.44
N LEU A 203 24.24 37.38 -30.26
CA LEU A 203 22.85 36.94 -30.34
C LEU A 203 22.74 35.48 -30.81
N GLU A 204 23.52 35.08 -31.81
CA GLU A 204 23.56 33.70 -32.33
C GLU A 204 24.01 32.70 -31.28
N ARG A 205 25.05 33.03 -30.48
CA ARG A 205 25.46 32.20 -29.32
C ARG A 205 24.31 32.05 -28.32
N GLY A 206 23.53 33.12 -28.11
CA GLY A 206 22.35 33.11 -27.25
C GLY A 206 21.18 32.28 -27.79
N LEU A 207 21.10 32.06 -29.11
CA LEU A 207 20.08 31.24 -29.77
C LEU A 207 20.47 29.75 -29.78
N THR A 208 21.75 29.42 -29.94
CA THR A 208 22.22 28.02 -29.86
C THR A 208 22.05 27.37 -28.48
N ARG A 209 21.66 28.17 -27.47
CA ARG A 209 21.21 27.71 -26.15
C ARG A 209 19.74 27.25 -26.16
N GLU A 210 19.26 26.63 -27.24
CA GLU A 210 18.00 25.85 -27.21
C GLU A 210 18.00 24.80 -26.08
N GLU A 211 19.19 24.38 -25.63
CA GLU A 211 19.42 23.57 -24.44
C GLU A 211 18.96 24.21 -23.12
N GLU A 212 18.69 25.52 -23.06
CA GLU A 212 18.21 26.21 -21.84
C GLU A 212 16.68 26.15 -21.67
N GLU A 213 15.91 25.95 -22.73
CA GLU A 213 14.44 25.78 -22.61
C GLU A 213 14.06 24.38 -22.12
N GLU A 214 14.85 23.37 -22.49
CA GLU A 214 14.63 21.99 -22.11
C GLU A 214 14.57 21.76 -20.59
N PRO A 215 15.49 22.29 -19.75
CA PRO A 215 15.39 22.16 -18.31
C PRO A 215 14.16 22.87 -17.73
N ALA A 216 13.70 23.98 -18.32
CA ALA A 216 12.48 24.63 -17.86
C ALA A 216 11.20 23.86 -18.24
N ARG A 217 11.19 23.21 -19.42
CA ARG A 217 10.13 22.27 -19.80
C ARG A 217 10.10 21.09 -18.85
N GLN A 218 11.24 20.46 -18.60
CA GLN A 218 11.37 19.35 -17.66
C GLN A 218 10.90 19.75 -16.26
N ALA A 219 11.35 20.89 -15.73
CA ALA A 219 10.90 21.37 -14.42
C ALA A 219 9.38 21.61 -14.36
N ARG A 220 8.76 22.08 -15.45
CA ARG A 220 7.29 22.24 -15.55
C ARG A 220 6.58 20.88 -15.63
N ASP A 221 7.13 19.93 -16.36
CA ASP A 221 6.60 18.57 -16.45
C ASP A 221 6.65 17.85 -15.10
N GLU A 222 7.81 17.87 -14.45
CA GLU A 222 8.02 17.32 -13.11
C GLU A 222 7.08 17.94 -12.07
N ALA A 223 6.96 19.27 -12.04
CA ALA A 223 6.07 19.95 -11.10
C ALA A 223 4.59 19.61 -11.34
N ASN A 224 4.17 19.40 -12.59
CA ASN A 224 2.81 18.97 -12.91
C ASN A 224 2.56 17.53 -12.48
N GLU A 225 3.49 16.63 -12.78
CA GLU A 225 3.37 15.23 -12.37
C GLU A 225 3.32 15.09 -10.85
N GLU A 226 4.17 15.82 -10.11
CA GLU A 226 4.18 15.82 -8.64
C GLU A 226 2.83 16.33 -8.10
N TYR A 227 2.31 17.44 -8.66
CA TYR A 227 1.01 17.98 -8.28
C TYR A 227 -0.13 17.00 -8.56
N GLU A 228 -0.16 16.36 -9.73
CA GLU A 228 -1.23 15.42 -10.12
C GLU A 228 -1.21 14.16 -9.26
N LYS A 229 -0.04 13.53 -9.10
CA LYS A 229 0.14 12.34 -8.23
C LYS A 229 -0.30 12.66 -6.80
N TYR A 230 0.12 13.81 -6.25
CA TYR A 230 -0.28 14.20 -4.91
C TYR A 230 -1.79 14.47 -4.79
N ARG A 231 -2.38 15.15 -5.79
CA ARG A 231 -3.80 15.47 -5.82
C ARG A 231 -4.67 14.22 -5.80
N GLU A 232 -4.29 13.19 -6.56
CA GLU A 232 -4.97 11.89 -6.55
C GLU A 232 -4.90 11.21 -5.18
N GLN A 233 -3.69 11.10 -4.62
CA GLN A 233 -3.48 10.50 -3.30
C GLN A 233 -4.24 11.25 -2.19
N HIS A 234 -4.20 12.58 -2.23
CA HIS A 234 -4.92 13.44 -1.30
C HIS A 234 -6.43 13.28 -1.45
N HIS A 235 -6.96 13.20 -2.68
CA HIS A 235 -8.38 12.99 -2.91
C HIS A 235 -8.85 11.63 -2.37
N ASP A 236 -8.10 10.56 -2.63
CA ASP A 236 -8.40 9.23 -2.11
C ASP A 236 -8.36 9.17 -0.58
N ALA A 237 -7.40 9.87 0.04
CA ALA A 237 -7.35 10.04 1.49
C ALA A 237 -8.54 10.86 2.02
N GLU A 238 -8.88 11.97 1.37
CA GLU A 238 -10.01 12.83 1.74
C GLU A 238 -11.35 12.09 1.67
N VAL A 239 -11.57 11.27 0.63
CA VAL A 239 -12.76 10.44 0.49
C VAL A 239 -12.85 9.41 1.63
N ARG A 240 -11.72 8.80 2.02
CA ARG A 240 -11.65 7.88 3.18
C ARG A 240 -11.95 8.61 4.49
N LEU A 241 -11.30 9.74 4.73
CA LEU A 241 -11.50 10.61 5.90
C LEU A 241 -12.95 11.10 6.01
N ARG A 242 -13.57 11.50 4.90
CA ARG A 242 -14.97 11.97 4.88
C ARG A 242 -15.94 10.85 5.27
N LYS A 243 -15.72 9.62 4.78
CA LYS A 243 -16.48 8.44 5.21
C LYS A 243 -16.25 8.15 6.70
N GLY A 244 -15.02 8.28 7.18
CA GLY A 244 -14.67 8.15 8.59
C GLY A 244 -15.34 9.20 9.48
N LYS A 245 -15.33 10.48 9.11
CA LYS A 245 -15.96 11.59 9.86
C LYS A 245 -17.48 11.45 9.99
N ALA A 246 -18.14 10.65 9.16
CA ALA A 246 -19.55 10.32 9.35
C ALA A 246 -19.79 9.43 10.58
N LEU A 247 -18.73 8.81 11.12
CA LEU A 247 -18.73 8.04 12.36
C LEU A 247 -18.27 8.91 13.52
N SER A 248 -18.83 8.65 14.71
CA SER A 248 -18.32 9.23 15.96
C SER A 248 -16.89 8.75 16.25
N GLU A 249 -16.11 9.52 17.03
CA GLU A 249 -14.77 9.07 17.46
C GLU A 249 -14.82 7.74 18.22
N GLU A 250 -15.88 7.52 18.99
CA GLU A 250 -16.14 6.27 19.70
C GLU A 250 -16.34 5.10 18.71
N ASP A 251 -17.17 5.30 17.68
CA ASP A 251 -17.42 4.33 16.62
C ASP A 251 -16.15 4.03 15.79
N GLN A 252 -15.31 5.03 15.51
CA GLN A 252 -14.04 4.84 14.80
C GLN A 252 -13.05 4.00 15.62
N ASN A 253 -12.90 4.33 16.91
CA ASN A 253 -12.02 3.59 17.81
C ASN A 253 -12.52 2.15 17.99
N GLU A 254 -13.83 1.98 18.12
CA GLU A 254 -14.44 0.67 18.21
C GLU A 254 -14.25 -0.14 16.93
N LEU A 255 -14.46 0.47 15.75
CA LEU A 255 -14.24 -0.15 14.45
C LEU A 255 -12.81 -0.67 14.32
N LYS A 256 -11.80 0.14 14.67
CA LYS A 256 -10.39 -0.25 14.65
C LYS A 256 -10.09 -1.42 15.60
N ARG A 257 -10.66 -1.39 16.80
CA ARG A 257 -10.49 -2.44 17.82
C ARG A 257 -11.13 -3.75 17.37
N LEU A 258 -12.39 -3.71 16.94
CA LEU A 258 -13.15 -4.87 16.51
C LEU A 258 -12.60 -5.48 15.21
N TRP A 259 -12.14 -4.65 14.28
CA TRP A 259 -11.51 -5.15 13.05
C TRP A 259 -10.23 -5.93 13.33
N ARG A 260 -9.35 -5.42 14.21
CA ARG A 260 -8.15 -6.16 14.64
C ARG A 260 -8.52 -7.50 15.29
N GLN A 261 -9.49 -7.47 16.20
CA GLN A 261 -9.95 -8.68 16.87
C GLN A 261 -10.52 -9.71 15.89
N ALA A 262 -11.36 -9.28 14.95
CA ALA A 262 -11.92 -10.17 13.94
C ALA A 262 -10.84 -10.71 12.99
N SER A 263 -9.94 -9.85 12.50
CA SER A 263 -8.87 -10.24 11.58
C SER A 263 -7.97 -11.33 12.17
N LYS A 264 -7.68 -11.25 13.47
CA LYS A 264 -6.95 -12.29 14.21
C LYS A 264 -7.67 -13.64 14.26
N LEU A 265 -9.01 -13.62 14.31
CA LEU A 265 -9.83 -14.82 14.44
C LEU A 265 -10.15 -15.48 13.09
N CYS A 266 -10.22 -14.71 12.00
CA CYS A 266 -10.54 -15.22 10.66
C CYS A 266 -9.38 -15.18 9.68
N HIS A 267 -8.12 -15.05 10.13
CA HIS A 267 -6.98 -15.02 9.23
C HIS A 267 -6.85 -16.38 8.49
N PRO A 268 -6.82 -16.40 7.15
CA PRO A 268 -6.76 -17.65 6.37
C PRO A 268 -5.51 -18.50 6.68
N ASP A 269 -4.43 -17.87 7.13
CA ASP A 269 -3.21 -18.59 7.53
C ASP A 269 -3.33 -19.31 8.88
N LEU A 270 -4.29 -18.92 9.71
CA LEU A 270 -4.50 -19.51 11.04
C LEU A 270 -5.57 -20.61 11.05
N VAL A 271 -6.28 -20.85 9.95
CA VAL A 271 -7.33 -21.88 9.91
C VAL A 271 -6.83 -23.16 9.24
N ALA A 272 -7.50 -24.28 9.56
CA ALA A 272 -7.34 -25.53 8.81
C ALA A 272 -7.62 -25.32 7.31
N ASP A 273 -6.96 -26.10 6.46
CA ASP A 273 -6.98 -25.86 5.00
C ASP A 273 -8.39 -25.94 4.39
N ASP A 274 -9.28 -26.74 4.96
CA ASP A 274 -10.67 -26.90 4.53
C ASP A 274 -11.56 -25.69 4.89
N LEU A 275 -11.11 -24.83 5.81
CA LEU A 275 -11.81 -23.62 6.24
C LEU A 275 -11.22 -22.35 5.61
N LYS A 276 -10.16 -22.44 4.80
CA LYS A 276 -9.47 -21.28 4.22
C LYS A 276 -10.37 -20.43 3.34
N ASP A 277 -11.23 -21.05 2.52
CA ASP A 277 -12.14 -20.32 1.63
C ASP A 277 -13.20 -19.55 2.42
N GLU A 278 -13.71 -20.15 3.50
CA GLU A 278 -14.65 -19.49 4.40
C GLU A 278 -13.97 -18.34 5.16
N ALA A 279 -12.75 -18.56 5.67
CA ALA A 279 -11.93 -17.54 6.32
C ALA A 279 -11.62 -16.37 5.38
N ASN A 280 -11.25 -16.63 4.13
CA ASN A 280 -11.06 -15.61 3.10
C ASN A 280 -12.33 -14.81 2.84
N THR A 281 -13.47 -15.49 2.68
CA THR A 281 -14.77 -14.85 2.47
C THR A 281 -15.10 -13.91 3.64
N MET A 282 -14.87 -14.36 4.87
CA MET A 282 -15.09 -13.53 6.07
C MET A 282 -14.11 -12.37 6.16
N MET A 283 -12.84 -12.57 5.80
CA MET A 283 -11.84 -11.49 5.77
C MET A 283 -12.23 -10.41 4.76
N VAL A 284 -12.73 -10.79 3.59
CA VAL A 284 -13.25 -9.86 2.58
C VAL A 284 -14.45 -9.08 3.12
N GLN A 285 -15.43 -9.76 3.74
CA GLN A 285 -16.58 -9.11 4.37
C GLN A 285 -16.16 -8.12 5.46
N LEU A 286 -15.19 -8.52 6.29
CA LEU A 286 -14.62 -7.70 7.35
C LEU A 286 -13.94 -6.43 6.80
N ASN A 287 -13.15 -6.57 5.73
CA ASN A 287 -12.48 -5.45 5.08
C ASN A 287 -13.48 -4.49 4.40
N GLN A 288 -14.52 -5.02 3.75
CA GLN A 288 -15.61 -4.20 3.19
C GLN A 288 -16.41 -3.47 4.26
N ALA A 289 -16.64 -4.09 5.42
CA ALA A 289 -17.30 -3.44 6.55
C ALA A 289 -16.43 -2.31 7.13
N LYS A 290 -15.11 -2.54 7.28
CA LYS A 290 -14.13 -1.51 7.68
C LYS A 290 -14.14 -0.34 6.70
N GLN A 291 -14.08 -0.62 5.39
CA GLN A 291 -14.04 0.40 4.35
C GLN A 291 -15.33 1.25 4.29
N ARG A 292 -16.48 0.65 4.59
CA ARG A 292 -17.77 1.35 4.64
C ARG A 292 -18.04 2.05 5.96
N GLY A 293 -17.21 1.83 6.98
CA GLY A 293 -17.46 2.37 8.31
C GLY A 293 -18.60 1.67 9.07
N ASP A 294 -18.99 0.45 8.67
CA ASP A 294 -20.17 -0.21 9.22
C ASP A 294 -19.84 -0.94 10.53
N VAL A 295 -19.87 -0.18 11.63
CA VAL A 295 -19.58 -0.70 12.98
C VAL A 295 -20.53 -1.82 13.38
N LYS A 296 -21.81 -1.74 12.98
CA LYS A 296 -22.81 -2.78 13.30
C LYS A 296 -22.47 -4.08 12.61
N ALA A 297 -22.11 -4.03 11.32
CA ALA A 297 -21.66 -5.21 10.59
C ALA A 297 -20.42 -5.83 11.24
N ILE A 298 -19.42 -5.04 11.61
CA ILE A 298 -18.20 -5.56 12.27
C ILE A 298 -18.54 -6.15 13.65
N ARG A 299 -19.38 -5.50 14.47
CA ARG A 299 -19.86 -6.07 15.75
C ARG A 299 -20.52 -7.43 15.54
N SER A 300 -21.38 -7.54 14.52
CA SER A 300 -22.06 -8.81 14.21
C SER A 300 -21.10 -9.90 13.76
N LEU A 301 -20.08 -9.55 12.96
CA LEU A 301 -19.03 -10.46 12.53
C LEU A 301 -18.17 -10.93 13.71
N VAL A 302 -17.76 -10.01 14.59
CA VAL A 302 -17.01 -10.35 15.81
C VAL A 302 -17.82 -11.25 16.73
N ALA A 303 -19.10 -10.94 16.96
CA ALA A 303 -19.97 -11.76 17.80
C ALA A 303 -20.13 -13.17 17.22
N ARG A 304 -20.31 -13.30 15.89
CA ARG A 304 -20.36 -14.60 15.22
C ARG A 304 -19.05 -15.37 15.38
N LEU A 305 -17.91 -14.68 15.28
CA LEU A 305 -16.60 -15.31 15.46
C LEU A 305 -16.41 -15.78 16.90
N GLN A 306 -16.84 -15.00 17.89
CA GLN A 306 -16.74 -15.35 19.32
C GLN A 306 -17.70 -16.45 19.77
N GLN A 307 -18.88 -16.57 19.16
CA GLN A 307 -19.92 -17.53 19.59
C GLN A 307 -19.81 -18.94 18.98
N GLY A 308 -18.88 -19.17 18.05
CA GLY A 308 -18.73 -20.50 17.44
C GLY A 308 -17.66 -20.63 16.37
N PHE A 309 -16.88 -19.57 16.11
CA PHE A 309 -15.79 -19.55 15.14
C PHE A 309 -14.47 -19.20 15.83
N GLU A 310 -14.17 -19.87 16.95
CA GLU A 310 -12.76 -20.02 17.30
C GLU A 310 -12.11 -20.73 16.10
N PRO A 311 -11.11 -20.12 15.44
CA PRO A 311 -10.50 -20.73 14.27
C PRO A 311 -10.02 -22.10 14.66
N ILE A 312 -10.69 -23.13 14.13
CA ILE A 312 -10.29 -24.50 14.40
C ILE A 312 -8.94 -24.67 13.71
N MET A 313 -7.90 -24.68 14.53
CA MET A 313 -6.53 -24.72 14.07
C MET A 313 -6.27 -26.06 13.40
N ALA A 314 -5.25 -26.11 12.55
CA ALA A 314 -4.89 -27.38 11.94
C ALA A 314 -4.41 -28.37 13.01
N SER A 315 -3.77 -27.90 14.08
CA SER A 315 -3.37 -28.71 15.24
C SER A 315 -4.54 -29.43 15.94
N ASP A 316 -5.72 -28.81 15.97
CA ASP A 316 -6.92 -29.36 16.61
C ASP A 316 -7.57 -30.51 15.80
N ARG A 317 -7.42 -30.50 14.47
CA ARG A 317 -8.07 -31.46 13.55
C ARG A 317 -7.16 -32.58 13.06
N LEU A 318 -5.90 -32.27 12.77
CA LEU A 318 -4.99 -33.24 12.15
C LEU A 318 -4.55 -34.31 13.15
N ASN A 319 -4.67 -35.59 12.82
CA ASN A 319 -4.17 -36.70 13.65
C ASN A 319 -3.11 -37.57 12.95
N ASP A 320 -2.70 -37.16 11.74
CA ASP A 320 -1.75 -37.85 10.88
C ASP A 320 -0.40 -37.12 10.93
N LEU A 321 0.66 -37.84 11.28
CA LEU A 321 2.00 -37.28 11.48
C LEU A 321 2.57 -36.62 10.23
N GLU A 322 2.37 -37.19 9.04
CA GLU A 322 2.87 -36.63 7.79
C GLU A 322 2.15 -35.33 7.45
N ARG A 323 0.83 -35.31 7.66
CA ARG A 323 0.03 -34.08 7.47
C ARG A 323 0.41 -32.99 8.45
N ILE A 324 0.65 -33.33 9.71
CA ILE A 324 1.12 -32.36 10.72
C ILE A 324 2.48 -31.79 10.33
N ARG A 325 3.44 -32.65 9.94
CA ARG A 325 4.78 -32.19 9.49
C ARG A 325 4.69 -31.29 8.26
N LYS A 326 3.85 -31.64 7.27
CA LYS A 326 3.62 -30.82 6.09
C LYS A 326 3.06 -29.45 6.47
N LYS A 327 2.08 -29.42 7.38
CA LYS A 327 1.49 -28.15 7.86
C LYS A 327 2.50 -27.33 8.66
N MET A 328 3.32 -27.94 9.50
CA MET A 328 4.40 -27.23 10.21
C MET A 328 5.39 -26.58 9.25
N ALA A 329 5.77 -27.26 8.15
CA ALA A 329 6.63 -26.67 7.13
C ALA A 329 5.99 -25.43 6.49
N GLN A 330 4.70 -25.51 6.15
CA GLN A 330 3.94 -24.37 5.61
C GLN A 330 3.86 -23.20 6.60
N VAL A 331 3.55 -23.46 7.87
CA VAL A 331 3.45 -22.41 8.90
C VAL A 331 4.82 -21.76 9.14
N ARG A 332 5.92 -22.52 9.10
CA ARG A 332 7.28 -21.97 9.19
C ARG A 332 7.60 -21.05 8.02
N GLU A 333 7.25 -21.44 6.80
CA GLU A 333 7.42 -20.59 5.61
C GLU A 333 6.63 -19.28 5.75
N GLN A 334 5.37 -19.35 6.19
CA GLN A 334 4.54 -18.16 6.46
C GLN A 334 5.14 -17.25 7.54
N ILE A 335 5.69 -17.84 8.62
CA ILE A 335 6.42 -17.10 9.66
C ILE A 335 7.63 -16.39 9.07
N ASP A 336 8.44 -17.07 8.25
CA ASP A 336 9.64 -16.50 7.65
C ASP A 336 9.29 -15.33 6.70
N THR A 337 8.24 -15.48 5.89
CA THR A 337 7.70 -14.39 5.07
C THR A 337 7.30 -13.18 5.92
N LEU A 338 6.49 -13.38 6.96
CA LEU A 338 6.04 -12.28 7.83
C LEU A 338 7.18 -11.63 8.61
N VAL A 339 8.18 -12.38 9.04
CA VAL A 339 9.39 -11.83 9.67
C VAL A 339 10.14 -10.95 8.68
N SER A 340 10.28 -11.39 7.42
CA SER A 340 10.89 -10.57 6.37
C SER A 340 10.08 -9.31 6.08
N GLU A 341 8.76 -9.40 5.95
CA GLU A 341 7.87 -8.24 5.75
C GLU A 341 8.01 -7.22 6.90
N LEU A 342 8.02 -7.70 8.15
CA LEU A 342 8.20 -6.84 9.32
C LEU A 342 9.57 -6.17 9.36
N ALA A 343 10.62 -6.87 8.92
CA ALA A 343 11.98 -6.34 8.85
C ALA A 343 12.15 -5.31 7.73
N GLU A 344 11.48 -5.50 6.58
CA GLU A 344 11.45 -4.49 5.52
C GLU A 344 10.66 -3.25 5.95
N LEU A 345 9.49 -3.44 6.58
CA LEU A 345 8.72 -2.32 7.14
C LEU A 345 9.50 -1.54 8.18
N GLU A 346 10.38 -2.19 8.96
CA GLU A 346 11.27 -1.49 9.91
C GLU A 346 12.32 -0.59 9.26
N LYS A 347 12.67 -0.84 7.99
CA LYS A 347 13.63 -0.03 7.23
C LYS A 347 12.96 1.12 6.50
N GLU A 348 11.64 1.07 6.31
CA GLU A 348 10.91 2.14 5.62
C GLU A 348 11.00 3.46 6.40
N GLU A 349 11.30 4.54 5.68
CA GLU A 349 11.41 5.88 6.28
C GLU A 349 10.13 6.33 6.97
N SER A 350 8.97 5.96 6.42
CA SER A 350 7.64 6.22 6.98
C SER A 350 7.50 5.60 8.38
N TRP A 351 7.93 4.36 8.55
CA TRP A 351 7.89 3.66 9.83
C TRP A 351 8.93 4.20 10.80
N LEU A 352 10.17 4.44 10.35
CA LEU A 352 11.21 5.04 11.18
C LEU A 352 10.77 6.40 11.73
N LEU A 353 10.12 7.22 10.91
CA LEU A 353 9.52 8.47 11.36
C LEU A 353 8.45 8.20 12.42
N VAL A 354 7.41 7.43 12.11
CA VAL A 354 6.27 7.23 13.03
C VAL A 354 6.70 6.59 14.36
N SER A 355 7.62 5.62 14.32
CA SER A 355 8.08 4.90 15.51
C SER A 355 9.01 5.70 16.41
N THR A 356 9.69 6.73 15.90
CA THR A 356 10.60 7.59 16.68
C THR A 356 9.94 8.85 17.23
N LEU A 357 8.73 9.18 16.77
CA LEU A 357 8.00 10.36 17.21
C LEU A 357 7.47 10.20 18.65
N ASN A 358 8.09 10.93 19.58
CA ASN A 358 7.63 10.99 20.97
C ASN A 358 6.33 11.81 21.14
N ASN A 359 6.11 12.82 20.29
CA ASN A 359 4.92 13.66 20.33
C ASN A 359 4.49 14.04 18.92
N MET A 360 3.44 13.37 18.45
CA MET A 360 2.89 13.53 17.11
C MET A 360 2.28 14.93 16.89
N GLU A 361 1.65 15.51 17.92
CA GLU A 361 1.04 16.85 17.84
C GLU A 361 2.11 17.93 17.64
N SER A 362 3.20 17.83 18.39
CA SER A 362 4.34 18.74 18.25
C SER A 362 4.96 18.66 16.86
N TYR A 363 5.11 17.45 16.32
CA TYR A 363 5.63 17.24 14.97
C TYR A 363 4.73 17.92 13.93
N PHE A 364 3.42 17.64 13.94
CA PHE A 364 2.51 18.23 12.95
C PHE A 364 2.42 19.75 13.06
N THR A 365 2.45 20.30 14.27
CA THR A 365 2.46 21.76 14.48
C THR A 365 3.72 22.41 13.87
N GLN A 366 4.88 21.78 14.06
CA GLN A 366 6.14 22.26 13.49
C GLN A 366 6.14 22.16 11.96
N GLN A 367 5.69 21.04 11.41
CA GLN A 367 5.59 20.85 9.96
C GLN A 367 4.60 21.83 9.33
N GLU A 368 3.45 22.06 9.98
CA GLU A 368 2.46 23.03 9.51
C GLU A 368 3.06 24.44 9.42
N LYS A 369 3.81 24.86 10.44
CA LYS A 369 4.52 26.15 10.44
C LYS A 369 5.51 26.23 9.28
N ALA A 370 6.36 25.22 9.11
CA ALA A 370 7.35 25.19 8.03
C ALA A 370 6.69 25.24 6.64
N LEU A 371 5.62 24.47 6.43
CA LEU A 371 4.87 24.48 5.17
C LEU A 371 4.21 25.84 4.91
N ARG A 372 3.67 26.51 5.94
CA ARG A 372 3.12 27.87 5.79
C ARG A 372 4.19 28.86 5.35
N GLU A 373 5.39 28.79 5.93
CA GLU A 373 6.53 29.64 5.53
C GLU A 373 6.91 29.41 4.06
N VAL A 374 7.04 28.13 3.64
CA VAL A 374 7.29 27.75 2.24
C VAL A 374 6.19 28.28 1.32
N ARG A 375 4.91 28.11 1.69
CA ARG A 375 3.78 28.62 0.92
C ARG A 375 3.88 30.13 0.73
N THR A 376 4.13 30.89 1.80
CA THR A 376 4.23 32.36 1.71
C THR A 376 5.40 32.81 0.84
N ALA A 377 6.54 32.11 0.89
CA ALA A 377 7.68 32.40 0.02
C ALA A 377 7.35 32.12 -1.45
N LEU A 378 6.66 31.01 -1.75
CA LEU A 378 6.22 30.68 -3.11
C LEU A 378 5.15 31.64 -3.63
N GLU A 379 4.21 32.07 -2.79
CA GLU A 379 3.21 33.10 -3.14
C GLU A 379 3.89 34.41 -3.57
N LEU A 380 4.94 34.84 -2.85
CA LEU A 380 5.73 36.01 -3.23
C LEU A 380 6.43 35.81 -4.57
N GLN A 381 7.11 34.68 -4.77
CA GLN A 381 7.81 34.37 -6.03
C GLN A 381 6.85 34.33 -7.23
N VAL A 382 5.66 33.75 -7.07
CA VAL A 382 4.64 33.73 -8.11
C VAL A 382 4.16 35.14 -8.44
N ASN A 383 3.92 35.99 -7.43
CA ASN A 383 3.50 37.37 -7.65
C ASN A 383 4.57 38.19 -8.39
N GLU A 384 5.84 38.05 -8.00
CA GLU A 384 6.97 38.70 -8.67
C GLU A 384 7.10 38.24 -10.13
N ALA A 385 7.03 36.93 -10.38
CA ALA A 385 7.10 36.38 -11.73
C ALA A 385 5.92 36.82 -12.62
N GLN A 386 4.73 37.00 -12.05
CA GLN A 386 3.56 37.52 -12.78
C GLN A 386 3.74 38.99 -13.16
N LEU A 387 4.27 39.83 -12.27
CA LEU A 387 4.56 41.24 -12.56
C LEU A 387 5.62 41.36 -13.66
N ASP A 388 6.70 40.58 -13.59
CA ASP A 388 7.74 40.51 -14.63
C ASP A 388 7.17 40.08 -15.99
N SER A 389 6.17 39.19 -16.00
CA SER A 389 5.54 38.73 -17.25
C SER A 389 4.58 39.76 -17.89
N ALA A 390 4.11 40.72 -17.11
CA ALA A 390 3.18 41.76 -17.55
C ALA A 390 3.88 43.05 -18.03
N ALA A 391 5.17 43.22 -17.69
CA ALA A 391 6.05 44.30 -18.14
C ALA A 391 6.74 43.96 -19.47
#